data_AF-A0A127MGL5-F1
#
_entry.id   AF-A0A127MGL5-F1
#
_cell.length_a   1.000
_cell.length_b   1.000
_cell.length_c   1.000
_cell.angle_alpha   90.00
_cell.angle_beta   90.00
_cell.angle_gamma   90.00
#
_symmetry.space_group_name_H-M   'P 1'
#
loop_
_entity.id
_entity.type
_entity.pdbx_description
1 polymer ?
#
loop_
_entity_poly.entity_id
_entity_poly.type
_entity_poly.pdbx_seq_one_letter_code
_entity_poly.pdbx_strand_id
1 'polypeptide(L)'
;MATTAHPQNSKRRPINLTIREDILSEAKALKLNASKAAEAGIEAAIKQAREANWLAENLDRIAAHNQRVAESGPLLVPDWADDNGAL
;
A
#
# COMPACT_ATOMS: atom_id res chain seq x y z
N MET A 1 9.24 14.27 14.13
CA MET A 1 8.24 13.38 13.50
C MET A 1 7.65 14.15 12.33
N ALA A 2 7.99 13.77 11.10
CA ALA A 2 7.57 14.50 9.92
C ALA A 2 6.17 14.02 9.50
N THR A 3 5.14 14.79 9.85
CA THR A 3 3.81 14.65 9.25
C THR A 3 3.90 15.16 7.82
N THR A 4 4.13 14.28 6.86
CA THR A 4 4.00 14.65 5.44
C THR A 4 2.52 14.72 5.11
N ALA A 5 1.93 15.90 5.27
CA ALA A 5 0.60 16.18 4.73
C ALA A 5 0.67 16.03 3.21
N HIS A 6 -0.05 15.06 2.63
CA HIS A 6 -0.15 14.92 1.18
C HIS A 6 -0.93 16.11 0.61
N PRO A 7 -0.33 16.93 -0.28
CA PRO A 7 -1.06 18.02 -0.90
C PRO A 7 -2.21 17.44 -1.75
N GLN A 8 -3.44 17.74 -1.33
CA GLN A 8 -4.67 17.43 -2.08
C GLN A 8 -4.78 18.36 -3.28
N ASN A 9 -3.89 18.23 -4.24
CA ASN A 9 -4.04 18.92 -5.52
C ASN A 9 -4.86 18.03 -6.44
N SER A 10 -6.18 18.19 -6.36
CA SER A 10 -7.20 17.39 -7.08
C SER A 10 -7.32 17.74 -8.57
N LYS A 11 -6.41 18.56 -9.12
CA LYS A 11 -6.46 18.97 -10.52
C LYS A 11 -5.87 17.87 -11.40
N ARG A 12 -6.74 17.17 -12.14
CA ARG A 12 -6.33 16.27 -13.21
C ARG A 12 -5.59 17.05 -14.28
N ARG A 13 -4.35 16.64 -14.57
CA ARG A 13 -3.58 17.15 -15.69
C ARG A 13 -3.65 16.13 -16.83
N PRO A 14 -4.09 16.53 -18.04
CA PRO A 14 -3.98 15.66 -19.21
C PRO A 14 -2.52 15.33 -19.49
N ILE A 15 -2.22 14.04 -19.68
CA ILE A 15 -0.90 13.54 -20.04
C ILE A 15 -1.02 12.64 -21.27
N ASN A 16 0.02 12.62 -22.09
CA ASN A 16 0.14 11.66 -23.20
C ASN A 16 0.81 10.39 -22.66
N LEU A 17 0.17 9.25 -22.89
CA LEU A 17 0.64 7.92 -22.49
C LEU A 17 0.59 6.98 -23.69
N THR A 18 1.59 6.13 -23.83
CA THR A 18 1.61 5.03 -24.80
C THR A 18 1.04 3.77 -24.17
N ILE A 19 0.01 3.20 -24.79
CA ILE A 19 -0.60 1.92 -24.41
C ILE A 19 -0.60 1.03 -25.66
N ARG A 20 -0.50 -0.29 -25.48
CA ARG A 20 -0.66 -1.24 -26.58
C ARG A 20 -1.99 -1.05 -27.30
N GLU A 21 -1.95 -1.18 -28.62
CA GLU A 21 -3.10 -0.95 -29.50
C GLU A 21 -4.24 -1.95 -29.26
N ASP A 22 -3.91 -3.22 -29.01
CA ASP A 22 -4.90 -4.27 -28.76
C ASP A 22 -5.72 -4.01 -27.50
N ILE A 23 -5.06 -3.62 -26.40
CA ILE A 23 -5.71 -3.23 -25.14
C ILE A 23 -6.63 -2.03 -25.35
N LEU A 24 -6.17 -1.00 -26.08
CA LEU A 24 -6.97 0.19 -26.32
C LEU A 24 -8.19 -0.11 -27.20
N SER A 25 -8.02 -1.01 -28.18
CA SER A 25 -9.09 -1.43 -29.09
C SER A 25 -10.16 -2.22 -28.34
N GLU A 26 -9.75 -3.16 -27.48
CA GLU A 26 -10.66 -3.92 -26.62
C GLU A 26 -11.39 -3.01 -25.62
N ALA A 27 -10.67 -2.10 -24.95
CA ALA A 27 -11.27 -1.14 -24.04
C ALA A 27 -12.34 -0.27 -24.73
N LYS A 28 -12.09 0.17 -25.97
CA LYS A 28 -13.09 0.91 -26.77
C LYS A 28 -14.30 0.05 -27.12
N ALA A 29 -14.09 -1.20 -27.54
CA ALA A 29 -15.17 -2.13 -27.86
C ALA A 29 -16.09 -2.37 -26.64
N LEU A 30 -15.48 -2.44 -25.45
CA LEU A 30 -16.18 -2.58 -24.17
C LEU A 30 -16.68 -1.25 -23.58
N LYS A 31 -16.50 -0.12 -24.29
CA LYS A 31 -16.89 1.23 -23.85
C LYS A 31 -16.28 1.63 -22.49
N LEU A 32 -15.09 1.14 -22.19
CA LEU A 32 -14.37 1.49 -20.95
C LEU A 32 -13.73 2.87 -21.05
N ASN A 33 -13.71 3.59 -19.93
CA ASN A 33 -13.01 4.85 -19.83
C ASN A 33 -11.51 4.61 -19.56
N ALA A 34 -10.72 4.61 -20.63
CA ALA A 34 -9.27 4.34 -20.56
C ALA A 34 -8.51 5.28 -19.60
N SER A 35 -8.90 6.55 -19.54
CA SER A 35 -8.27 7.52 -18.62
C SER A 35 -8.52 7.17 -17.16
N LYS A 36 -9.78 6.84 -16.82
CA LYS A 36 -10.14 6.40 -15.46
C LYS A 36 -9.47 5.08 -15.08
N ALA A 37 -9.37 4.14 -16.02
CA ALA A 37 -8.69 2.87 -15.79
C ALA A 37 -7.18 3.06 -15.57
N ALA A 38 -6.54 3.95 -16.35
CA ALA A 38 -5.14 4.31 -16.16
C ALA A 38 -4.89 5.01 -14.81
N GLU A 39 -5.76 5.93 -14.41
CA GLU A 39 -5.71 6.60 -13.09
C GLU A 39 -5.73 5.56 -11.95
N ALA A 40 -6.70 4.64 -11.97
CA ALA A 40 -6.79 3.60 -10.94
C ALA A 40 -5.59 2.64 -10.93
N GLY A 41 -5.07 2.28 -12.10
CA GLY A 41 -3.87 1.44 -12.21
C GLY A 41 -2.62 2.11 -11.64
N ILE A 42 -2.45 3.41 -11.89
CA ILE A 42 -1.34 4.21 -11.35
C ILE A 42 -1.47 4.34 -9.82
N GLU A 43 -2.67 4.60 -9.29
CA GLU A 43 -2.90 4.66 -7.84
C GLU A 43 -2.53 3.34 -7.15
N ALA A 44 -2.95 2.22 -7.72
CA ALA A 44 -2.61 0.88 -7.20
C ALA A 44 -1.10 0.64 -7.23
N ALA A 45 -0.43 0.97 -8.34
CA ALA A 45 1.03 0.82 -8.47
C ALA A 45 1.79 1.70 -7.47
N ILE A 46 1.36 2.96 -7.26
CA ILE A 46 1.95 3.86 -6.26
C ILE A 46 1.79 3.28 -4.86
N LYS A 47 0.61 2.76 -4.52
CA LYS A 47 0.35 2.15 -3.22
C LYS A 47 1.29 0.96 -2.98
N GLN A 48 1.37 0.04 -3.94
CA GLN A 48 2.26 -1.13 -3.85
C GLN A 48 3.73 -0.73 -3.70
N ALA A 49 4.20 0.24 -4.48
CA ALA A 49 5.58 0.72 -4.39
C ALA A 49 5.88 1.34 -3.01
N ARG A 50 4.94 2.10 -2.44
CA ARG A 50 5.08 2.68 -1.10
C ARG A 50 5.10 1.61 -0.01
N GLU A 51 4.24 0.61 -0.11
CA GLU A 51 4.19 -0.52 0.83
C GLU A 51 5.51 -1.30 0.80
N ALA A 52 6.03 -1.59 -0.40
CA ALA A 52 7.30 -2.28 -0.57
C ALA A 52 8.47 -1.47 0.00
N ASN A 53 8.53 -0.17 -0.29
CA ASN A 53 9.57 0.71 0.25
C ASN A 53 9.49 0.80 1.78
N TRP A 54 8.29 0.99 2.33
CA TRP A 54 8.11 1.05 3.78
C TRP A 54 8.54 -0.25 4.45
N LEU A 55 8.17 -1.40 3.89
CA LEU A 55 8.58 -2.69 4.43
C LEU A 55 10.10 -2.80 4.44
N ALA A 56 10.76 -2.51 3.31
CA ALA A 56 12.22 -2.55 3.20
C ALA A 56 12.91 -1.64 4.22
N GLU A 57 12.44 -0.41 4.39
CA GLU A 57 12.99 0.56 5.36
C GLU A 57 12.77 0.13 6.83
N ASN A 58 11.75 -0.68 7.10
CA ASN A 58 11.35 -1.04 8.47
C ASN A 58 11.64 -2.50 8.81
N LEU A 59 12.26 -3.30 7.93
CA LEU A 59 12.57 -4.71 8.17
C LEU A 59 13.31 -4.92 9.51
N ASP A 60 14.41 -4.19 9.73
CA ASP A 60 15.20 -4.32 10.96
C ASP A 60 14.41 -3.89 12.20
N ARG A 61 13.56 -2.86 12.07
CA ARG A 61 12.72 -2.36 13.17
C ARG A 61 11.63 -3.35 13.53
N ILE A 62 11.03 -3.98 12.52
CA ILE A 62 10.06 -5.05 12.69
C ILE A 62 10.74 -6.25 13.36
N ALA A 63 11.92 -6.66 12.89
CA ALA A 63 12.67 -7.76 13.50
C ALA A 63 13.02 -7.48 14.96
N ALA A 64 13.56 -6.30 15.28
CA ALA A 64 13.87 -5.90 16.64
C ALA A 64 12.63 -5.84 17.54
N HIS A 65 11.50 -5.35 17.01
CA HIS A 65 10.23 -5.34 17.73
C HIS A 65 9.74 -6.76 18.03
N ASN A 66 9.77 -7.65 17.03
CA ASN A 66 9.35 -9.04 17.16
C ASN A 66 10.22 -9.79 18.17
N GLN A 67 11.54 -9.57 18.14
CA GLN A 67 12.46 -10.13 19.12
C GLN A 67 12.12 -9.67 20.54
N ARG A 68 11.94 -8.36 20.76
CA ARG A 68 11.54 -7.83 22.07
C ARG A 68 10.24 -8.47 22.57
N VAL A 69 9.24 -8.62 21.71
CA VAL A 69 7.95 -9.24 22.07
C VAL A 69 8.13 -10.73 22.39
N ALA A 70 8.98 -11.45 21.67
CA ALA A 70 9.29 -12.85 21.98
C ALA A 70 9.99 -13.01 23.34
N GLU A 71 10.85 -12.07 23.71
CA GLU A 71 11.60 -12.09 24.97
C GLU A 71 10.77 -11.66 26.19
N SER A 72 9.97 -10.60 26.04
CA SER A 72 9.29 -9.93 27.16
C SER A 72 7.77 -10.09 27.15
N GLY A 73 7.21 -10.72 26.12
CA GLY A 73 5.78 -10.73 25.87
C GLY A 73 5.22 -9.39 25.38
N PRO A 74 3.91 -9.31 25.15
CA PRO A 74 3.22 -8.06 24.84
C PRO A 74 3.20 -7.12 26.05
N LEU A 75 3.12 -5.81 25.79
CA LEU A 75 3.09 -4.78 26.85
C LEU A 75 1.86 -4.91 27.76
N LEU A 76 0.73 -5.35 27.20
CA LEU A 76 -0.51 -5.58 27.90
C LEU A 76 -0.95 -7.01 27.57
N VAL A 77 -1.16 -7.80 28.62
CA VAL A 77 -1.83 -9.08 28.50
C VAL A 77 -3.33 -8.82 28.65
N PRO A 78 -4.15 -9.15 27.64
CA PRO A 78 -5.59 -9.01 27.76
C PRO A 78 -6.14 -9.92 28.86
N ASP A 79 -7.22 -9.49 29.51
CA ASP A 79 -7.96 -10.24 30.54
C ASP A 79 -8.60 -11.54 30.03
N TRP A 80 -8.71 -11.71 28.71
CA TRP A 80 -9.16 -12.93 28.04
C TRP A 80 -8.01 -13.83 27.59
N ALA A 81 -6.75 -13.42 27.76
CA ALA A 81 -5.60 -14.26 27.44
C ALA A 81 -5.21 -15.06 28.69
N ASP A 82 -5.65 -16.32 28.75
CA ASP A 82 -5.36 -17.22 29.87
C ASP A 82 -3.84 -17.42 30.06
N ASP A 83 -3.40 -17.74 31.29
CA ASP A 83 -2.01 -17.94 31.72
C ASP A 83 -1.22 -19.00 30.90
N ASN A 84 -1.88 -19.75 30.02
CA ASN A 84 -1.27 -20.71 29.13
C ASN A 84 -1.23 -20.10 27.72
N GLY A 85 -0.14 -19.41 27.40
CA GLY A 85 0.08 -18.67 26.14
C GLY A 85 -0.01 -19.50 24.86
N ALA A 86 -1.21 -19.93 24.49
CA ALA A 86 -1.56 -20.56 23.23
C ALA A 86 -2.47 -19.61 22.45
N LEU A 87 -1.86 -19.00 21.42
CA LEU A 87 -2.56 -18.77 20.15
C LEU A 87 -2.43 -20.05 19.32
#